data_AF-A0A2C5XIR0-F1
#
_entry.id   AF-A0A2C5XIR0-F1
#
_cell.length_a   1.000
_cell.length_b   1.000
_cell.length_c   1.000
_cell.angle_alpha   90.00
_cell.angle_beta   90.00
_cell.angle_gamma   90.00
#
_symmetry.space_group_name_H-M   'P 1'
#
loop_
_entity.id
_entity.type
_entity.pdbx_description
1 polymer ?
#
loop_
_entity_poly.entity_id
_entity_poly.type
_entity_poly.pdbx_seq_one_letter_code
_entity_poly.pdbx_strand_id
1 'polypeptide(L)'
;MHLYTGRKLPSMNTGLRLPNGTTLSPVQEMKWLGVIWDTSLNFKAQCQELATKARKTANVLRRISRVHSGAPPNSVMQAVRACMIPQMTYAATTWFPRASKTSMGILEKVLREGLRAAVPVFKTTSKKCLYRFAAFPNMAIICQDMLRTGGIRASTCNADHPLYWTTIDGSIDEAKALLPHPIRDSTKLRPEQEGPAESLAEKLSKEEAAKAHLDLLSKESQETMAMAHAADTEKWRMRRRLLPSRQSERPLKSPPHKQKA
;
A
#
# COMPACT_ATOMS: atom_id res chain seq x y z
N MET A 1 7.37 0.57 13.70
CA MET A 1 6.90 0.74 15.10
C MET A 1 8.10 0.53 16.00
N HIS A 2 8.41 1.45 16.92
CA HIS A 2 9.45 1.21 17.92
C HIS A 2 8.87 0.35 19.06
N LEU A 3 9.05 -0.97 18.96
CA LEU A 3 8.57 -1.90 19.97
C LEU A 3 9.56 -1.94 21.15
N TYR A 4 9.07 -1.78 22.38
CA TYR A 4 9.92 -1.77 23.57
C TYR A 4 10.58 -3.14 23.79
N THR A 5 11.90 -3.16 23.93
CA THR A 5 12.74 -4.37 23.94
C THR A 5 13.28 -4.77 25.32
N GLY A 6 12.92 -4.04 26.38
CA GLY A 6 13.38 -4.35 27.74
C GLY A 6 12.81 -5.68 28.23
N ARG A 7 13.64 -6.48 28.91
CA ARG A 7 13.17 -7.66 29.65
C ARG A 7 12.25 -7.18 30.78
N LYS A 8 10.94 -7.40 30.66
CA LYS A 8 10.00 -7.05 31.74
C LYS A 8 10.28 -7.90 32.98
N LEU A 9 10.29 -7.25 34.14
CA LEU A 9 10.20 -7.94 35.42
C LEU A 9 8.83 -8.64 35.53
N PRO A 10 8.73 -9.82 36.19
CA PRO A 10 7.46 -10.54 36.31
C PRO A 10 6.31 -9.71 36.92
N SER A 11 6.64 -8.75 37.79
CA SER A 11 5.69 -7.83 38.42
C SER A 11 5.04 -6.81 37.47
N MET A 12 5.59 -6.59 36.27
CA MET A 12 5.05 -5.66 35.27
C MET A 12 4.05 -6.31 34.29
N ASN A 13 3.62 -7.55 34.57
CA ASN A 13 2.64 -8.28 33.77
C ASN A 13 1.21 -8.11 34.32
N THR A 14 0.90 -6.91 34.83
CA THR A 14 -0.46 -6.54 35.24
C THR A 14 -1.38 -6.46 34.02
N GLY A 15 -2.60 -7.00 34.16
CA GLY A 15 -3.57 -6.98 33.07
C GLY A 15 -4.01 -5.56 32.70
N LEU A 16 -4.19 -5.30 31.40
CA LEU A 16 -4.67 -4.03 30.89
C LEU A 16 -6.16 -3.87 31.23
N ARG A 17 -6.47 -2.99 32.18
CA ARG A 17 -7.86 -2.66 32.54
C ARG A 17 -8.41 -1.61 31.58
N LEU A 18 -9.42 -1.99 30.81
CA LEU A 18 -10.13 -1.11 29.87
C LEU A 18 -11.13 -0.20 30.61
N PRO A 19 -11.53 0.95 30.03
CA PRO A 19 -12.53 1.85 30.63
C PRO A 19 -13.90 1.20 30.90
N ASN A 20 -14.23 0.13 30.17
CA ASN A 20 -15.44 -0.67 30.39
C ASN A 20 -15.33 -1.66 31.57
N GLY A 21 -14.27 -1.58 32.38
CA GLY A 21 -14.03 -2.45 33.54
C GLY A 21 -13.37 -3.79 33.22
N THR A 22 -13.22 -4.17 31.96
CA THR A 22 -12.67 -5.47 31.53
C THR A 22 -11.14 -5.49 31.71
N THR A 23 -10.59 -6.55 32.30
CA THR A 23 -9.13 -6.73 32.46
C THR A 23 -8.60 -7.72 31.43
N LEU A 24 -7.77 -7.25 30.50
CA LEU A 24 -7.07 -8.09 29.52
C LEU A 24 -5.79 -8.66 30.14
N SER A 25 -5.74 -9.98 30.34
CA SER A 25 -4.53 -10.66 30.79
C SER A 25 -3.48 -10.75 29.67
N PRO A 26 -2.17 -10.63 29.98
CA PRO A 26 -1.12 -10.78 28.99
C PRO A 26 -0.98 -12.24 28.55
N VAL A 27 -1.12 -12.50 27.25
CA VAL A 27 -0.96 -13.83 26.64
C VAL A 27 0.49 -14.02 26.18
N GLN A 28 1.02 -15.24 26.28
CA GLN A 28 2.41 -15.54 25.90
C GLN A 28 2.70 -15.41 24.39
N GLU A 29 1.71 -15.80 23.57
CA GLU A 29 1.73 -15.72 22.11
C GLU A 29 0.38 -15.14 21.64
N MET A 30 0.41 -14.11 20.79
CA MET A 30 -0.79 -13.49 20.23
C MET A 30 -0.75 -13.53 18.71
N LYS A 31 -1.81 -14.01 18.06
CA LYS A 31 -1.91 -14.00 16.60
C LYS A 31 -2.66 -12.76 16.10
N TRP A 32 -1.98 -11.91 15.35
CA TRP A 32 -2.56 -10.70 14.77
C TRP A 32 -2.15 -10.56 13.30
N LEU A 33 -3.12 -10.29 12.43
CA LEU A 33 -2.96 -10.24 10.96
C LEU A 33 -2.17 -11.45 10.40
N GLY A 34 -2.43 -12.65 10.93
CA GLY A 34 -1.77 -13.88 10.50
C GLY A 34 -0.31 -14.06 10.97
N VAL A 35 0.24 -13.11 11.74
CA VAL A 35 1.56 -13.19 12.38
C VAL A 35 1.39 -13.56 13.85
N ILE A 36 2.15 -14.54 14.34
CA ILE A 36 2.28 -14.83 15.78
C ILE A 36 3.32 -13.88 16.39
N TRP A 37 2.93 -13.20 17.45
CA TRP A 37 3.73 -12.28 18.24
C TRP A 37 4.04 -12.94 19.59
N ASP A 38 5.31 -13.27 19.80
CA ASP A 38 5.82 -13.76 21.09
C ASP A 38 5.98 -12.57 22.06
N THR A 39 5.77 -12.76 23.36
CA THR A 39 6.07 -11.75 24.42
C THR A 39 7.47 -11.14 24.36
N SER A 40 8.45 -11.90 23.86
CA SER A 40 9.84 -11.46 23.69
C SER A 40 10.18 -10.99 22.26
N LEU A 41 9.19 -10.95 21.38
CA LEU A 41 9.29 -10.57 19.96
C LEU A 41 10.34 -11.37 19.15
N ASN A 42 10.72 -12.57 19.60
CA ASN A 42 11.70 -13.42 18.91
C ASN A 42 11.14 -14.13 17.65
N PHE A 43 9.81 -14.09 17.45
CA PHE A 43 9.09 -14.69 16.31
C PHE A 43 9.44 -16.17 16.05
N LYS A 44 9.72 -16.93 17.11
CA LYS A 44 10.11 -18.34 17.01
C LYS A 44 8.91 -19.20 16.59
N ALA A 45 7.75 -18.98 17.23
CA ALA A 45 6.51 -19.67 16.91
C ALA A 45 6.07 -19.36 15.46
N GLN A 46 6.14 -18.09 15.07
CA GLN A 46 5.85 -17.66 13.68
C GLN A 46 6.71 -18.41 12.66
N CYS A 47 8.04 -18.43 12.82
CA CYS A 47 8.92 -19.13 11.87
C CYS A 47 8.63 -20.65 11.81
N GLN A 48 8.19 -21.26 12.91
CA GLN A 48 7.76 -22.66 12.93
C GLN A 48 6.42 -22.87 12.20
N GLU A 49 5.43 -21.98 12.37
CA GLU A 49 4.17 -22.06 11.62
C GLU A 49 4.41 -21.90 10.10
N LEU A 50 5.21 -20.91 9.70
CA LEU A 50 5.58 -20.71 8.29
C LEU A 50 6.33 -21.93 7.73
N ALA A 51 7.27 -22.50 8.48
CA ALA A 51 8.02 -23.69 8.08
C ALA A 51 7.12 -24.93 7.93
N THR A 52 6.13 -25.15 8.82
CA THR A 52 5.21 -26.29 8.71
C THR A 52 4.26 -26.15 7.53
N LYS A 53 3.74 -24.94 7.26
CA LYS A 53 2.94 -24.63 6.06
C LYS A 53 3.73 -24.90 4.78
N ALA A 54 4.91 -24.30 4.64
CA ALA A 54 5.76 -24.46 3.46
C ALA A 54 6.24 -25.92 3.28
N ARG A 55 6.47 -26.67 4.37
CA ARG A 55 6.81 -28.10 4.33
C ARG A 55 5.65 -28.96 3.79
N LYS A 56 4.38 -28.61 4.09
CA LYS A 56 3.22 -29.26 3.46
C LYS A 56 3.22 -29.01 1.94
N THR A 57 3.39 -27.76 1.52
CA THR A 57 3.49 -27.37 0.09
C THR A 57 4.63 -28.10 -0.61
N ALA A 58 5.83 -28.13 -0.03
CA ALA A 58 6.99 -28.83 -0.59
C ALA A 58 6.76 -30.35 -0.74
N ASN A 59 6.03 -30.98 0.19
CA ASN A 59 5.66 -32.39 0.07
C ASN A 59 4.65 -32.66 -1.06
N VAL A 60 3.70 -31.76 -1.30
CA VAL A 60 2.79 -31.83 -2.46
C VAL A 60 3.57 -31.71 -3.76
N LEU A 61 4.45 -30.69 -3.87
CA LEU A 61 5.31 -30.50 -5.05
C LEU A 61 6.17 -31.73 -5.33
N ARG A 62 6.80 -32.31 -4.29
CA ARG A 62 7.59 -33.56 -4.38
C ARG A 62 6.78 -34.77 -4.84
N ARG A 63 5.46 -34.81 -4.58
CA ARG A 63 4.59 -35.89 -5.05
C ARG A 63 4.25 -35.72 -6.54
N ILE A 64 4.18 -34.48 -7.03
CA ILE A 64 3.87 -34.11 -8.41
C ILE A 64 5.12 -34.17 -9.31
N SER A 65 6.33 -33.92 -8.79
CA SER A 65 7.58 -33.88 -9.57
C SER A 65 8.28 -35.23 -9.76
N ARG A 66 7.51 -36.32 -9.94
CA ARG A 66 8.06 -37.66 -10.18
C ARG A 66 8.73 -37.76 -11.56
N VAL A 67 9.84 -38.49 -11.65
CA VAL A 67 10.64 -38.60 -12.89
C VAL A 67 9.88 -39.19 -14.08
N HIS A 68 9.08 -40.24 -13.88
CA HIS A 68 8.41 -40.96 -14.99
C HIS A 68 7.00 -40.44 -15.35
N SER A 69 6.34 -39.69 -14.46
CA SER A 69 4.92 -39.32 -14.62
C SER A 69 4.57 -38.03 -13.88
N GLY A 70 5.53 -37.11 -13.80
CA GLY A 70 5.41 -35.86 -13.05
C GLY A 70 5.34 -34.63 -13.93
N ALA A 71 5.02 -33.49 -13.30
CA ALA A 71 5.05 -32.19 -13.97
C ALA A 71 6.50 -31.78 -14.31
N PRO A 72 6.72 -31.05 -15.42
CA PRO A 72 8.06 -30.63 -15.83
C PRO A 72 8.69 -29.70 -14.78
N PRO A 73 10.02 -29.78 -14.55
CA PRO A 73 10.74 -29.01 -13.52
C PRO A 73 10.44 -27.50 -13.51
N ASN A 74 10.27 -26.89 -14.69
CA ASN A 74 9.97 -25.47 -14.83
C ASN A 74 8.62 -25.08 -14.21
N SER A 75 7.57 -25.88 -14.43
CA SER A 75 6.24 -25.65 -13.83
C SER A 75 6.25 -25.88 -12.31
N VAL A 76 7.02 -26.87 -11.84
CA VAL A 76 7.18 -27.10 -10.39
C VAL A 76 7.96 -25.94 -9.74
N MET A 77 9.00 -25.42 -10.40
CA MET A 77 9.73 -24.24 -9.94
C MET A 77 8.86 -22.98 -9.94
N GLN A 78 7.99 -22.81 -10.94
CA GLN A 78 6.99 -21.74 -10.96
C GLN A 78 6.02 -21.87 -9.76
N ALA A 79 5.57 -23.08 -9.43
CA ALA A 79 4.75 -23.32 -8.24
C ALA A 79 5.49 -23.07 -6.92
N VAL A 80 6.81 -23.34 -6.83
CA VAL A 80 7.62 -22.89 -5.67
C VAL A 80 7.59 -21.36 -5.56
N ARG A 81 7.85 -20.65 -6.66
CA ARG A 81 7.84 -19.17 -6.71
C ARG A 81 6.49 -18.57 -6.35
N ALA A 82 5.41 -19.12 -6.88
CA ALA A 82 4.05 -18.58 -6.72
C ALA A 82 3.40 -18.95 -5.38
N CYS A 83 3.62 -20.17 -4.87
CA CYS A 83 2.91 -20.67 -3.69
C CYS A 83 3.79 -20.72 -2.44
N MET A 84 5.01 -21.28 -2.55
CA MET A 84 5.83 -21.59 -1.39
C MET A 84 6.61 -20.36 -0.88
N ILE A 85 7.14 -19.51 -1.78
CA ILE A 85 7.85 -18.30 -1.36
C ILE A 85 6.92 -17.31 -0.64
N PRO A 86 5.73 -16.93 -1.15
CA PRO A 86 4.85 -16.00 -0.45
C PRO A 86 4.33 -16.54 0.89
N GLN A 87 4.15 -17.86 1.01
CA GLN A 87 3.88 -18.50 2.31
C GLN A 87 5.01 -18.30 3.32
N MET A 88 6.28 -18.31 2.88
CA MET A 88 7.44 -18.15 3.74
C MET A 88 7.85 -16.70 3.99
N THR A 89 7.53 -15.78 3.07
CA THR A 89 7.91 -14.35 3.15
C THR A 89 6.78 -13.44 3.61
N TYR A 90 5.59 -13.98 3.92
CA TYR A 90 4.48 -13.21 4.47
C TYR A 90 4.92 -12.44 5.72
N ALA A 91 4.67 -11.13 5.72
CA ALA A 91 5.09 -10.19 6.76
C ALA A 91 6.59 -10.23 7.10
N ALA A 92 7.48 -10.62 6.17
CA ALA A 92 8.93 -10.67 6.42
C ALA A 92 9.49 -9.37 7.01
N THR A 93 8.97 -8.22 6.60
CA THR A 93 9.32 -6.89 7.14
C THR A 93 9.14 -6.76 8.66
N THR A 94 8.23 -7.52 9.29
CA THR A 94 7.98 -7.43 10.74
C THR A 94 8.85 -8.40 11.54
N TRP A 95 8.94 -9.66 11.11
CA TRP A 95 9.60 -10.71 11.89
C TRP A 95 11.07 -10.91 11.52
N PHE A 96 11.49 -10.67 10.27
CA PHE A 96 12.86 -10.95 9.83
C PHE A 96 13.94 -10.15 10.58
N PRO A 97 13.81 -8.83 10.84
CA PRO A 97 14.85 -8.06 11.54
C PRO A 97 15.15 -8.58 12.95
N ARG A 98 14.16 -9.21 13.59
CA ARG A 98 14.24 -9.73 14.96
C ARG A 98 14.41 -11.26 15.03
N ALA A 99 14.31 -11.95 13.90
CA ALA A 99 14.40 -13.41 13.82
C ALA A 99 15.82 -13.90 14.10
N SER A 100 15.93 -14.87 15.00
CA SER A 100 17.19 -15.54 15.31
C SER A 100 17.79 -16.28 14.09
N LYS A 101 19.12 -16.42 14.06
CA LYS A 101 19.81 -17.25 13.04
C LYS A 101 19.30 -18.70 13.02
N THR A 102 18.84 -19.23 14.15
CA THR A 102 18.29 -20.59 14.26
C THR A 102 16.90 -20.70 13.64
N SER A 103 16.00 -19.73 13.86
CA SER A 103 14.68 -19.72 13.19
C SER A 103 14.80 -19.51 11.68
N MET A 104 15.71 -18.65 11.23
CA MET A 104 16.07 -18.55 9.80
C MET A 104 16.61 -19.86 9.22
N GLY A 105 17.41 -20.61 9.97
CA GLY A 105 17.91 -21.93 9.54
C GLY A 105 16.81 -22.98 9.35
N ILE A 106 15.70 -22.89 10.10
CA ILE A 106 14.51 -23.76 9.90
C ILE A 106 13.85 -23.44 8.56
N LEU A 107 13.62 -22.16 8.26
CA LEU A 107 13.07 -21.72 6.97
C LEU A 107 14.00 -22.09 5.81
N GLU A 108 15.32 -21.86 5.92
CA GLU A 108 16.30 -22.21 4.89
C GLU A 108 16.36 -23.74 4.64
N LYS A 109 16.11 -24.57 5.67
CA LYS A 109 15.96 -26.02 5.49
C LYS A 109 14.74 -26.36 4.65
N VAL A 110 13.60 -25.75 4.91
CA VAL A 110 12.36 -25.97 4.13
C VAL A 110 12.47 -25.42 2.71
N LEU A 111 13.12 -24.27 2.49
CA LEU A 111 13.43 -23.76 1.14
C LEU A 111 14.19 -24.83 0.34
N ARG A 112 15.29 -25.37 0.88
CA ARG A 112 16.10 -26.38 0.19
C ARG A 112 15.37 -27.72 0.00
N GLU A 113 14.38 -28.05 0.82
CA GLU A 113 13.51 -29.21 0.60
C GLU A 113 12.57 -28.97 -0.60
N GLY A 114 11.98 -27.78 -0.73
CA GLY A 114 11.15 -27.40 -1.90
C GLY A 114 11.95 -27.24 -3.20
N LEU A 115 13.14 -26.62 -3.15
CA LEU A 115 14.00 -26.47 -4.33
C LEU A 115 14.46 -27.83 -4.87
N ARG A 116 14.79 -28.81 -4.01
CA ARG A 116 15.08 -30.18 -4.44
C ARG A 116 13.87 -30.96 -4.95
N ALA A 117 12.65 -30.53 -4.62
CA ALA A 117 11.46 -31.09 -5.25
C ALA A 117 11.26 -30.54 -6.67
N ALA A 118 11.68 -29.31 -6.95
CA ALA A 118 11.50 -28.67 -8.25
C ALA A 118 12.61 -28.98 -9.27
N VAL A 119 13.88 -29.04 -8.84
CA VAL A 119 15.02 -29.25 -9.74
C VAL A 119 15.45 -30.72 -9.74
N PRO A 120 15.76 -31.35 -10.89
CA PRO A 120 16.27 -32.74 -10.97
C PRO A 120 17.70 -32.84 -10.42
N VAL A 121 17.84 -32.85 -9.09
CA VAL A 121 19.12 -32.76 -8.37
C VAL A 121 19.16 -33.79 -7.24
N PHE A 122 20.32 -34.45 -7.08
CA PHE A 122 20.51 -35.47 -6.04
C PHE A 122 20.38 -34.90 -4.62
N LYS A 123 19.94 -35.75 -3.68
CA LYS A 123 19.83 -35.42 -2.25
C LYS A 123 21.16 -34.96 -1.64
N THR A 124 22.27 -35.52 -2.13
CA THR A 124 23.66 -35.26 -1.71
C THR A 124 24.23 -33.93 -2.25
N THR A 125 23.62 -33.31 -3.26
CA THR A 125 24.15 -32.09 -3.87
C THR A 125 24.31 -30.96 -2.86
N SER A 126 25.45 -30.25 -2.93
CA SER A 126 25.83 -29.19 -2.01
C SER A 126 24.84 -28.02 -2.02
N LYS A 127 24.74 -27.30 -0.89
CA LYS A 127 23.83 -26.15 -0.75
C LYS A 127 24.09 -25.07 -1.82
N LYS A 128 25.38 -24.75 -2.05
CA LYS A 128 25.80 -23.72 -3.02
C LYS A 128 25.41 -24.10 -4.46
N CYS A 129 25.67 -25.35 -4.84
CA CYS A 129 25.26 -25.87 -6.15
C CYS A 129 23.73 -25.84 -6.32
N LEU A 130 22.97 -26.28 -5.31
CA LEU A 130 21.50 -26.27 -5.36
C LEU A 130 20.94 -24.86 -5.64
N TYR A 131 21.41 -23.84 -4.94
CA TYR A 131 20.99 -22.45 -5.16
C TYR A 131 21.35 -21.94 -6.56
N ARG A 132 22.56 -22.27 -7.05
CA ARG A 132 22.99 -21.90 -8.41
C ARG A 132 22.15 -22.59 -9.50
N PHE A 133 21.90 -23.89 -9.38
CA PHE A 133 21.07 -24.66 -10.32
C PHE A 133 19.60 -24.23 -10.31
N ALA A 134 19.05 -23.90 -9.14
CA ALA A 134 17.67 -23.41 -9.03
C ALA A 134 17.48 -21.95 -9.47
N ALA A 135 18.58 -21.24 -9.79
CA ALA A 135 18.61 -19.78 -9.95
C ALA A 135 17.87 -19.06 -8.81
N PHE A 136 18.17 -19.47 -7.56
CA PHE A 136 17.45 -19.01 -6.36
C PHE A 136 18.42 -18.55 -5.27
N PRO A 137 18.24 -17.34 -4.70
CA PRO A 137 18.99 -16.92 -3.52
C PRO A 137 18.60 -17.72 -2.26
N ASN A 138 19.40 -17.57 -1.19
CA ASN A 138 19.08 -18.13 0.12
C ASN A 138 17.94 -17.35 0.80
N MET A 139 17.32 -17.93 1.84
CA MET A 139 16.21 -17.27 2.55
C MET A 139 16.58 -15.92 3.16
N ALA A 140 17.83 -15.73 3.58
CA ALA A 140 18.26 -14.47 4.19
C ALA A 140 18.24 -13.31 3.18
N ILE A 141 18.77 -13.52 1.97
CA ILE A 141 18.76 -12.54 0.88
C ILE A 141 17.32 -12.23 0.45
N ILE A 142 16.45 -13.23 0.35
CA ILE A 142 15.02 -13.02 0.02
C ILE A 142 14.35 -12.12 1.06
N CYS A 143 14.55 -12.39 2.36
CA CYS A 143 13.95 -11.59 3.41
C CYS A 143 14.58 -10.18 3.51
N GLN A 144 15.88 -10.04 3.24
CA GLN A 144 16.56 -8.74 3.13
C GLN A 144 16.01 -7.91 1.98
N ASP A 145 15.77 -8.51 0.81
CA ASP A 145 15.18 -7.84 -0.35
C ASP A 145 13.76 -7.37 -0.06
N MET A 146 12.92 -8.23 0.52
CA MET A 146 11.56 -7.86 0.97
C MET A 146 11.57 -6.74 2.04
N LEU A 147 12.54 -6.77 2.96
CA LEU A 147 12.72 -5.71 3.96
C LEU A 147 13.11 -4.38 3.29
N ARG A 148 14.06 -4.41 2.35
CA ARG A 148 14.50 -3.24 1.57
C ARG A 148 13.34 -2.66 0.77
N THR A 149 12.60 -3.46 0.01
CA THR A 149 11.40 -3.02 -0.73
C THR A 149 10.35 -2.41 0.21
N GLY A 150 10.15 -2.99 1.39
CA GLY A 150 9.27 -2.41 2.42
C GLY A 150 9.76 -1.06 2.94
N GLY A 151 11.07 -0.93 3.20
CA GLY A 151 11.71 0.31 3.63
C GLY A 151 11.62 1.43 2.58
N ILE A 152 11.89 1.11 1.31
CA ILE A 152 11.72 2.00 0.16
C ILE A 152 10.30 2.57 0.13
N ARG A 153 9.29 1.69 0.24
CA ARG A 153 7.86 2.08 0.26
C ARG A 153 7.52 2.98 1.45
N ALA A 154 8.04 2.67 2.64
CA ALA A 154 7.85 3.51 3.83
C ALA A 154 8.48 4.90 3.63
N SER A 155 9.66 4.97 3.00
CA SER A 155 10.33 6.25 2.69
C SER A 155 9.73 7.05 1.53
N THR A 156 8.98 6.42 0.61
CA THR A 156 8.20 7.13 -0.41
C THR A 156 6.85 7.66 0.09
N CYS A 157 6.43 7.29 1.30
CA CYS A 157 5.21 7.83 1.89
C CYS A 157 5.39 9.33 2.23
N ASN A 158 4.29 10.09 2.26
CA ASN A 158 4.28 11.45 2.79
C ASN A 158 4.80 11.45 4.25
N ALA A 159 5.45 12.54 4.66
CA ALA A 159 6.03 12.70 6.00
C ALA A 159 4.98 12.51 7.13
N ASP A 160 3.75 12.97 6.90
CA ASP A 160 2.61 12.84 7.82
C ASP A 160 2.09 11.39 7.95
N HIS A 161 2.47 10.49 7.04
CA HIS A 161 1.95 9.14 7.01
C HIS A 161 2.59 8.28 8.11
N PRO A 162 1.83 7.48 8.88
CA PRO A 162 2.37 6.76 10.03
C PRO A 162 3.42 5.69 9.70
N LEU A 163 3.62 5.34 8.43
CA LEU A 163 4.73 4.47 8.03
C LEU A 163 6.06 5.22 7.85
N TYR A 164 6.05 6.53 7.58
CA TYR A 164 7.25 7.31 7.30
C TYR A 164 8.18 7.38 8.52
N TRP A 165 7.62 7.64 9.71
CA TRP A 165 8.37 7.63 10.97
C TRP A 165 8.71 6.22 11.48
N THR A 166 8.18 5.16 10.86
CA THR A 166 8.48 3.78 11.28
C THR A 166 9.79 3.24 10.71
N THR A 167 10.87 4.00 10.86
CA THR A 167 12.24 3.52 10.64
C THR A 167 12.50 2.31 11.56
N ILE A 168 12.69 1.13 10.95
CA ILE A 168 13.07 -0.09 11.68
C ILE A 168 14.55 0.01 11.99
N ASP A 169 14.89 0.25 13.26
CA ASP A 169 16.23 0.08 13.86
C ASP A 169 17.40 0.67 13.03
N GLY A 170 17.18 1.77 12.30
CA GLY A 170 18.15 2.38 11.36
C GLY A 170 18.41 1.61 10.05
N SER A 171 18.02 0.34 9.94
CA SER A 171 18.28 -0.50 8.76
C SER A 171 17.47 -0.08 7.51
N ILE A 172 16.37 0.67 7.69
CA ILE A 172 15.70 1.34 6.56
C ILE A 172 16.56 2.48 6.00
N ASP A 173 17.35 3.17 6.82
CA ASP A 173 18.23 4.26 6.34
C ASP A 173 19.46 3.71 5.60
N GLU A 174 20.00 2.56 6.03
CA GLU A 174 20.95 1.77 5.22
C GLU A 174 20.34 1.39 3.86
N ALA A 175 19.07 0.98 3.83
CA ALA A 175 18.38 0.63 2.59
C ALA A 175 18.13 1.85 1.69
N LYS A 176 17.79 3.03 2.25
CA LYS A 176 17.70 4.30 1.52
C LYS A 176 19.04 4.68 0.89
N ALA A 177 20.14 4.52 1.63
CA ALA A 177 21.49 4.86 1.16
C ALA A 177 21.99 4.00 -0.02
N LEU A 178 21.40 2.81 -0.22
CA LEU A 178 21.71 1.91 -1.33
C LEU A 178 20.90 2.19 -2.61
N LEU A 179 20.00 3.18 -2.61
CA LEU A 179 19.24 3.56 -3.79
C LEU A 179 20.11 4.36 -4.77
N PRO A 180 20.05 4.07 -6.09
CA PRO A 180 20.88 4.76 -7.08
C PRO A 180 20.56 6.26 -7.19
N HIS A 181 19.35 6.66 -6.81
CA HIS A 181 18.97 8.05 -6.57
C HIS A 181 18.28 8.13 -5.21
N PRO A 182 18.56 9.15 -4.38
CA PRO A 182 17.72 9.43 -3.23
C PRO A 182 16.28 9.65 -3.73
N ILE A 183 15.32 9.04 -3.03
CA ILE A 183 13.90 9.31 -3.30
C ILE A 183 13.71 10.82 -3.18
N ARG A 184 13.17 11.45 -4.22
CA ARG A 184 12.79 12.85 -4.15
C ARG A 184 11.73 12.96 -3.05
N ASP A 185 12.07 13.59 -1.93
CA ASP A 185 11.10 13.96 -0.91
C ASP A 185 9.95 14.69 -1.61
N SER A 186 8.76 14.09 -1.64
CA SER A 186 7.58 14.75 -2.21
C SER A 186 7.25 16.04 -1.45
N THR A 187 7.63 16.09 -0.18
CA THR A 187 7.69 17.28 0.69
C THR A 187 8.52 18.43 0.09
N LYS A 188 9.61 18.15 -0.63
CA LYS A 188 10.47 19.14 -1.31
C LYS A 188 10.07 19.42 -2.77
N LEU A 189 9.10 18.68 -3.30
CA LEU A 189 8.50 18.91 -4.62
C LEU A 189 7.22 19.74 -4.55
N ARG A 190 6.64 19.92 -3.35
CA ARG A 190 5.78 21.07 -3.11
C ARG A 190 6.67 22.32 -3.32
N PRO A 191 6.28 23.32 -4.13
CA PRO A 191 6.83 24.65 -3.91
C PRO A 191 6.58 24.98 -2.44
N GLU A 192 7.52 25.64 -1.76
CA GLU A 192 7.36 25.96 -0.34
C GLU A 192 6.04 26.73 -0.16
N GLN A 193 5.02 25.99 0.27
CA GLN A 193 3.85 26.57 0.86
C GLN A 193 4.37 27.02 2.20
N GLU A 194 4.70 28.31 2.29
CA GLU A 194 4.73 29.03 3.56
C GLU A 194 3.56 28.47 4.38
N GLY A 195 3.87 27.83 5.52
CA GLY A 195 2.83 27.28 6.39
C GLY A 195 1.80 28.38 6.64
N PRO A 196 0.48 28.08 6.56
CA PRO A 196 -0.57 29.05 6.25
C PRO A 196 -0.31 30.35 6.98
N ALA A 197 0.10 31.37 6.22
CA ALA A 197 0.95 32.48 6.68
C ALA A 197 0.55 32.95 8.08
N GLU A 198 1.52 32.94 9.01
CA GLU A 198 1.34 33.19 10.46
C GLU A 198 0.17 34.12 10.72
N SER A 199 -0.91 33.54 11.25
CA SER A 199 -2.25 33.94 10.84
C SER A 199 -2.47 35.45 10.96
N LEU A 200 -2.87 36.09 9.85
CA LEU A 200 -3.43 37.45 9.89
C LEU A 200 -4.61 37.55 10.87
N ALA A 201 -5.26 36.42 11.18
CA ALA A 201 -6.25 36.25 12.24
C ALA A 201 -5.72 36.40 13.69
N GLU A 202 -4.41 36.51 13.89
CA GLU A 202 -3.81 36.85 15.19
C GLU A 202 -3.63 38.38 15.37
N LYS A 203 -3.84 39.15 14.29
CA LYS A 203 -3.75 40.63 14.27
C LYS A 203 -5.07 41.35 13.98
N LEU A 204 -6.11 40.61 13.59
CA LEU A 204 -7.48 41.11 13.39
C LEU A 204 -8.43 40.37 14.33
N SER A 205 -9.41 41.09 14.86
CA SER A 205 -10.40 40.52 15.78
C SER A 205 -11.10 39.31 15.16
N LYS A 206 -11.48 38.32 15.99
CA LYS A 206 -12.27 37.16 15.55
C LYS A 206 -13.55 37.58 14.80
N GLU A 207 -14.09 38.75 15.14
CA GLU A 207 -15.27 39.35 14.50
C GLU A 207 -14.95 39.88 13.09
N GLU A 208 -13.78 40.48 12.89
CA GLU A 208 -13.30 40.98 11.60
C GLU A 208 -12.96 39.82 10.65
N ALA A 209 -12.33 38.77 11.17
CA ALA A 209 -12.08 37.53 10.44
C ALA A 209 -13.39 36.82 10.01
N ALA A 210 -14.38 36.76 10.90
CA ALA A 210 -15.70 36.21 10.58
C ALA A 210 -16.44 37.05 9.51
N LYS A 211 -16.35 38.38 9.60
CA LYS A 211 -16.95 39.29 8.61
C LYS A 211 -16.29 39.17 7.25
N ALA A 212 -14.95 39.10 7.19
CA ALA A 212 -14.21 38.87 5.95
C ALA A 212 -14.58 37.52 5.29
N HIS A 213 -14.82 36.47 6.08
CA HIS A 213 -15.27 35.18 5.55
C HIS A 213 -16.70 35.23 5.00
N LEU A 214 -17.62 35.92 5.69
CA LEU A 214 -18.99 36.14 5.20
C LEU A 214 -19.01 36.97 3.90
N ASP A 215 -18.18 38.01 3.80
CA ASP A 215 -18.03 38.79 2.56
C ASP A 215 -17.51 37.92 1.40
N LEU A 216 -16.59 36.99 1.67
CA LEU A 216 -16.04 36.07 0.67
C LEU A 216 -17.11 35.08 0.17
N LEU A 217 -17.87 34.47 1.09
CA LEU A 217 -19.02 33.62 0.75
C LEU A 217 -20.12 34.39 -0.02
N SER A 218 -20.32 35.67 0.29
CA SER A 218 -21.26 36.54 -0.44
C SER A 218 -20.80 36.78 -1.89
N LYS A 219 -19.48 36.89 -2.13
CA LYS A 219 -18.89 37.07 -3.46
C LYS A 219 -18.98 35.79 -4.29
N GLU A 220 -18.64 34.64 -3.73
CA GLU A 220 -18.82 33.33 -4.42
C GLU A 220 -20.30 33.07 -4.78
N SER A 221 -21.23 33.47 -3.91
CA SER A 221 -22.67 33.45 -4.19
C SER A 221 -23.05 34.41 -5.34
N GLN A 222 -22.51 35.63 -5.36
CA GLN A 222 -22.74 36.58 -6.45
C GLN A 222 -22.13 36.10 -7.78
N GLU A 223 -20.94 35.48 -7.76
CA GLU A 223 -20.28 34.93 -8.95
C GLU A 223 -21.04 33.73 -9.53
N THR A 224 -21.50 32.81 -8.67
CA THR A 224 -22.32 31.67 -9.12
C THR A 224 -23.67 32.13 -9.70
N MET A 225 -24.31 33.13 -9.10
CA MET A 225 -25.53 33.76 -9.64
C MET A 225 -25.26 34.53 -10.94
N ALA A 226 -24.11 35.19 -11.07
CA ALA A 226 -23.69 35.87 -12.30
C ALA A 226 -23.40 34.87 -13.43
N MET A 227 -22.78 33.72 -13.14
CA MET A 227 -22.59 32.63 -14.11
C MET A 227 -23.92 32.01 -14.54
N ALA A 228 -24.87 31.81 -13.62
CA ALA A 228 -26.21 31.34 -13.95
C ALA A 228 -26.96 32.32 -14.87
N HIS A 229 -26.92 33.63 -14.55
CA HIS A 229 -27.51 34.66 -15.39
C HIS A 229 -26.81 34.78 -16.76
N ALA A 230 -25.47 34.65 -16.82
CA ALA A 230 -24.74 34.60 -18.07
C ALA A 230 -25.19 33.41 -18.94
N ALA A 231 -25.29 32.21 -18.35
CA ALA A 231 -25.76 31.01 -19.03
C ALA A 231 -27.20 31.16 -19.58
N ASP A 232 -28.12 31.75 -18.81
CA ASP A 232 -29.50 32.00 -19.29
C ASP A 232 -29.56 33.10 -20.36
N THR A 233 -28.74 34.16 -20.28
CA THR A 233 -28.65 35.13 -21.39
C THR A 233 -28.07 34.51 -22.67
N GLU A 234 -27.14 33.57 -22.55
CA GLU A 234 -26.57 32.86 -23.69
C GLU A 234 -27.56 31.85 -24.29
N LYS A 235 -28.29 31.12 -23.45
CA LYS A 235 -29.41 30.24 -23.83
C LYS A 235 -30.53 31.03 -24.53
N TRP A 236 -30.80 32.26 -24.08
CA TRP A 236 -31.75 33.16 -24.74
C TRP A 236 -31.19 33.73 -26.06
N ARG A 237 -29.89 34.08 -26.14
CA ARG A 237 -29.22 34.42 -27.42
C ARG A 237 -29.25 33.25 -28.41
N MET A 238 -29.09 32.01 -27.95
CA MET A 238 -29.20 30.82 -28.82
C MET A 238 -30.64 30.64 -29.32
N ARG A 239 -31.66 30.77 -28.45
CA ARG A 239 -33.07 30.81 -28.90
C ARG A 239 -33.32 31.93 -29.92
N ARG A 240 -32.74 33.11 -29.71
CA ARG A 240 -32.88 34.25 -30.64
C ARG A 240 -32.16 34.00 -31.99
N ARG A 241 -31.10 33.18 -32.00
CA ARG A 241 -30.41 32.71 -33.23
C ARG A 241 -31.17 31.63 -34.00
N LEU A 242 -32.04 30.88 -33.33
CA LEU A 242 -32.87 29.82 -33.91
C LEU A 242 -34.23 30.31 -34.42
N LEU A 243 -34.59 31.58 -34.20
CA LEU A 243 -35.72 32.22 -34.85
C LEU A 243 -35.35 32.59 -36.30
N PRO A 244 -36.13 32.17 -37.32
CA PRO A 244 -35.85 32.51 -38.71
C PRO A 244 -35.76 34.02 -38.91
N SER A 245 -34.75 34.47 -39.66
CA SER A 245 -34.63 35.86 -40.05
C SER A 245 -35.88 36.30 -40.81
N ARG A 246 -36.54 37.37 -40.34
CA ARG A 246 -37.72 37.97 -40.98
C ARG A 246 -37.32 38.64 -42.30
N GLN A 247 -37.08 37.82 -43.33
CA GLN A 247 -36.79 38.30 -44.68
C GLN A 247 -38.06 38.88 -45.30
N SER A 248 -37.91 40.13 -45.74
CA SER A 248 -38.77 40.91 -46.63
C SER A 248 -39.89 40.15 -47.35
N GLU A 249 -41.14 40.49 -47.00
CA GLU A 249 -42.29 40.28 -47.86
C GLU A 249 -42.08 41.01 -49.21
N ARG A 250 -41.98 40.25 -50.31
CA ARG A 250 -42.09 40.82 -51.66
C ARG A 250 -43.56 40.81 -52.09
N PRO A 251 -44.12 41.91 -52.62
CA PRO A 251 -45.52 41.96 -53.01
C PRO A 251 -45.78 41.40 -54.44
N LEU A 252 -47.09 41.20 -54.74
CA LEU A 252 -47.73 40.87 -56.03
C LEU A 252 -47.63 39.40 -56.47
N LYS A 253 -48.74 38.67 -56.67
CA LYS A 253 -49.87 39.01 -57.57
C LYS A 253 -51.24 38.48 -57.12
N SER A 254 -52.28 39.19 -57.53
CA SER A 254 -53.70 38.81 -57.60
C SER A 254 -54.19 38.89 -59.06
N PRO A 255 -55.46 38.55 -59.41
CA PRO A 255 -56.46 37.72 -58.72
C PRO A 255 -56.51 36.33 -59.40
N PRO A 256 -57.53 35.79 -60.14
CA PRO A 256 -58.89 36.22 -60.50
C PRO A 256 -60.03 35.42 -59.82
N HIS A 257 -61.27 35.63 -60.30
CA HIS A 257 -62.56 35.09 -59.86
C HIS A 257 -63.02 33.77 -60.50
N LYS A 258 -63.92 33.06 -59.77
CA LYS A 258 -65.28 32.61 -60.19
C LYS A 258 -66.00 32.09 -58.93
N GLN A 259 -66.81 32.88 -58.24
CA GLN A 259 -68.26 33.08 -58.44
C GLN A 259 -69.09 31.81 -58.72
N LYS A 260 -70.18 31.67 -57.95
CA LYS A 260 -71.08 30.52 -57.88
C LYS A 260 -71.96 30.37 -59.13
N ALA A 261 -72.21 29.14 -59.53
CA ALA A 261 -73.55 28.58 -59.75
C ALA A 261 -73.47 27.08 -59.43
#